data_AF-A0A914SGM1-F1
#
_entry.id   AF-A0A914SGM1-F1
#
_cell.length_a   1.000
_cell.length_b   1.000
_cell.length_c   1.000
_cell.angle_alpha   90.00
_cell.angle_beta   90.00
_cell.angle_gamma   90.00
#
_symmetry.space_group_name_H-M   'P 1'
#
loop_
_entity.id
_entity.type
_entity.pdbx_description
1 polymer ?
#
loop_
_entity_poly.entity_id
_entity_poly.type
_entity_poly.pdbx_seq_one_letter_code
_entity_poly.pdbx_strand_id
1 'polypeptide(L)'
;MNLLLNFLLLLAIAVPGLNGFEEFDAISCKYGGTPINATLCNCFDYFTGPDCSQIKCLNQGYLSGSNSDRCVCPVGYYGMYCESYQQAPAQTDLFHVKSPDLIIFLNTRVDTTFNSFQIYKDAVLADPAISKGLKGMYSNYYLYEFDNEDPDRSIQKSFNNRDGFIQEFNRSDLTLRYNYAACTPEPLFKTLFTWIQENQFSQQTIDIFTQLPSTEEGIEALENLAVAFNLQFNIYFQYSDVICFPGEPLDTLFTFELLAQRTGGIYWPFYQFDDSSKMVTNLVRSTFNLQLLGYQAYTDGNCPTSLSAQFNHALGPVDIYALVKSTSTSVNINGSVTPPISTTAAATGTTFLAQFPPVPQGTIQVTGATGACSVEILGIKRDPLETEYLGIKAYVSFTDSIDSDSSYFAMKS
;
A
#
# COMPACT_ATOMS: atom_id res chain seq x y z
N MET A 1 95.21 -7.93 -31.98
CA MET A 1 94.18 -8.99 -32.04
C MET A 1 93.04 -8.56 -31.12
N ASN A 2 92.31 -7.52 -31.52
CA ASN A 2 91.12 -7.49 -32.37
C ASN A 2 89.82 -7.82 -31.62
N LEU A 3 88.94 -6.82 -31.63
CA LEU A 3 87.49 -6.81 -31.34
C LEU A 3 87.05 -7.03 -29.89
N LEU A 4 86.72 -5.94 -29.19
CA LEU A 4 85.45 -5.72 -28.47
C LEU A 4 85.45 -4.36 -27.75
N LEU A 5 85.65 -3.28 -28.52
CA LEU A 5 85.51 -1.90 -28.07
C LEU A 5 84.61 -1.17 -29.07
N ASN A 6 83.30 -1.48 -29.08
CA ASN A 6 82.31 -0.75 -29.89
C ASN A 6 80.83 -1.09 -29.57
N PHE A 7 80.45 -1.23 -28.30
CA PHE A 7 79.04 -1.54 -27.95
C PHE A 7 78.48 -0.77 -26.75
N LEU A 8 78.89 0.49 -26.56
CA LEU A 8 78.40 1.32 -25.45
C LEU A 8 78.03 2.74 -25.85
N LEU A 9 77.76 2.98 -27.14
CA LEU A 9 77.38 4.31 -27.62
C LEU A 9 76.43 4.21 -28.82
N LEU A 10 75.16 3.82 -28.60
CA LEU A 10 74.00 4.14 -29.46
C LEU A 10 72.77 3.33 -29.01
N LEU A 11 71.91 3.93 -28.18
CA LEU A 11 70.44 3.77 -28.21
C LEU A 11 69.79 4.67 -27.14
N ALA A 12 70.08 5.97 -27.20
CA ALA A 12 69.13 6.99 -26.76
C ALA A 12 68.26 7.34 -27.97
N ILE A 13 67.35 6.44 -28.34
CA ILE A 13 66.23 6.81 -29.20
C ILE A 13 65.18 7.37 -28.26
N ALA A 14 65.10 8.70 -28.24
CA ALA A 14 63.92 9.40 -27.79
C ALA A 14 62.75 8.91 -28.65
N VAL A 15 61.80 8.21 -28.02
CA VAL A 15 60.47 7.98 -28.59
C VAL A 15 59.59 9.12 -28.10
N PRO A 16 59.31 10.16 -28.92
CA PRO A 16 58.26 11.11 -28.61
C PRO A 16 56.93 10.40 -28.89
N GLY A 17 56.32 9.82 -27.86
CA GLY A 17 55.05 9.09 -28.07
C GLY A 17 54.54 8.21 -26.93
N LEU A 18 55.02 8.38 -25.69
CA LEU A 18 54.45 7.70 -24.51
C LEU A 18 54.05 8.72 -23.44
N ASN A 19 53.35 9.78 -23.84
CA ASN A 19 52.53 10.58 -22.92
C ASN A 19 51.11 10.02 -23.00
N GLY A 20 50.91 8.90 -22.32
CA GLY A 20 49.64 8.18 -22.31
C GLY A 20 49.61 7.10 -21.25
N PHE A 21 50.35 7.28 -20.15
CA PHE A 21 49.76 6.82 -18.89
C PHE A 21 48.71 7.89 -18.60
N GLU A 22 47.46 7.61 -18.95
CA GLU A 22 46.35 8.26 -18.28
C GLU A 22 46.61 8.04 -16.79
N GLU A 23 47.06 9.10 -16.14
CA GLU A 23 47.03 9.22 -14.70
C GLU A 23 45.55 9.02 -14.35
N PHE A 24 45.21 7.79 -13.97
CA PHE A 24 43.87 7.49 -13.47
C PHE A 24 43.72 8.37 -12.24
N ASP A 25 43.02 9.50 -12.42
CA ASP A 25 42.64 10.37 -11.32
C ASP A 25 41.93 9.49 -10.29
N ALA A 26 42.62 9.22 -9.20
CA ALA A 26 42.11 8.35 -8.16
C ALA A 26 40.82 8.98 -7.63
N ILE A 27 39.73 8.20 -7.62
CA ILE A 27 38.43 8.66 -7.13
C ILE A 27 38.56 9.32 -5.76
N SER A 28 38.01 10.53 -5.63
CA SER A 28 38.00 11.28 -4.37
C SER A 28 36.82 10.85 -3.50
N CYS A 29 37.05 9.83 -2.67
CA CYS A 29 36.05 9.34 -1.72
C CYS A 29 35.65 10.43 -0.70
N LYS A 30 34.35 10.61 -0.52
CA LYS A 30 33.75 11.56 0.44
C LYS A 30 33.51 10.91 1.81
N TYR A 31 33.29 11.75 2.81
CA TYR A 31 32.87 11.39 4.17
C TYR A 31 33.68 10.26 4.83
N GLY A 32 34.99 10.21 4.56
CA GLY A 32 35.90 9.23 5.16
C GLY A 32 35.91 7.87 4.47
N GLY A 33 35.31 7.73 3.28
CA GLY A 33 35.43 6.52 2.47
C GLY A 33 36.88 6.26 2.02
N THR A 34 37.22 4.99 1.81
CA THR A 34 38.56 4.59 1.34
C THR A 34 38.50 4.05 -0.09
N PRO A 35 39.35 4.52 -1.01
CA PRO A 35 39.32 4.07 -2.40
C PRO A 35 39.66 2.58 -2.50
N ILE A 36 38.79 1.80 -3.16
CA ILE A 36 39.03 0.39 -3.48
C ILE A 36 39.79 0.30 -4.80
N ASN A 37 39.41 1.12 -5.78
CA ASN A 37 40.05 1.25 -7.09
C ASN A 37 39.78 2.65 -7.66
N ALA A 38 40.11 2.88 -8.94
CA ALA A 38 39.98 4.19 -9.58
C ALA A 38 38.53 4.69 -9.74
N THR A 39 37.51 3.86 -9.55
CA THR A 39 36.10 4.21 -9.77
C THR A 39 35.16 3.90 -8.61
N LEU A 40 35.66 3.25 -7.54
CA LEU A 40 34.83 2.79 -6.43
C LEU A 40 35.49 3.02 -5.08
N CYS A 41 34.70 3.55 -4.15
CA CYS A 41 35.04 3.76 -2.75
C CYS A 41 34.36 2.72 -1.85
N ASN A 42 35.05 2.35 -0.77
CA ASN A 42 34.45 1.65 0.37
C ASN A 42 33.88 2.69 1.31
N CYS A 43 32.56 2.67 1.51
CA CYS A 43 31.84 3.69 2.25
C CYS A 43 31.62 3.31 3.72
N PHE A 44 31.58 4.32 4.59
CA PHE A 44 31.11 4.15 5.96
C PHE A 44 29.61 3.81 5.98
N ASP A 45 29.13 3.21 7.07
CA ASP A 45 27.80 2.57 7.18
C ASP A 45 26.59 3.43 6.74
N TYR A 46 26.73 4.76 6.77
CA TYR A 46 25.67 5.73 6.45
C TYR A 46 25.81 6.39 5.07
N PHE A 47 26.75 5.93 4.24
CA PHE A 47 27.00 6.47 2.92
C PHE A 47 27.05 5.37 1.86
N THR A 48 26.73 5.73 0.62
CA THR A 48 26.69 4.86 -0.54
C THR A 48 27.09 5.61 -1.81
N GLY A 49 27.13 4.89 -2.93
CA GLY A 49 27.52 5.41 -4.23
C GLY A 49 29.01 5.30 -4.51
N PRO A 50 29.44 5.56 -5.76
CA PRO A 50 30.81 5.31 -6.21
C PRO A 50 31.86 6.07 -5.40
N ASP A 51 31.54 7.29 -4.96
CA ASP A 51 32.41 8.18 -4.20
C ASP A 51 31.94 8.39 -2.74
N CYS A 52 30.99 7.59 -2.26
CA CYS A 52 30.36 7.73 -0.94
C CYS A 52 29.65 9.08 -0.71
N SER A 53 29.32 9.82 -1.76
CA SER A 53 28.65 11.11 -1.63
C SER A 53 27.17 10.99 -1.26
N GLN A 54 26.55 9.83 -1.49
CA GLN A 54 25.13 9.63 -1.27
C GLN A 54 24.88 9.15 0.14
N ILE A 55 23.94 9.79 0.84
CA ILE A 55 23.53 9.35 2.16
C ILE A 55 22.70 8.06 2.02
N LYS A 56 22.96 7.11 2.91
CA LYS A 56 22.18 5.89 3.08
C LYS A 56 21.30 6.01 4.32
N CYS A 57 19.99 6.06 4.10
CA CYS A 57 19.02 6.02 5.19
C CYS A 57 18.86 4.59 5.72
N LEU A 58 18.90 4.46 7.04
CA LEU A 58 18.64 3.20 7.74
C LEU A 58 17.18 3.08 8.13
N ASN A 59 16.79 1.89 8.58
CA ASN A 59 15.45 1.61 9.12
C ASN A 59 14.34 2.13 8.21
N GLN A 60 14.45 1.89 6.90
CA GLN A 60 13.44 2.26 5.90
C GLN A 60 13.17 3.77 5.77
N GLY A 61 14.03 4.64 6.33
CA GLY A 61 13.99 6.07 6.04
C GLY A 61 14.31 6.36 4.57
N TYR A 62 13.97 7.57 4.11
CA TYR A 62 14.27 8.03 2.75
C TYR A 62 14.83 9.46 2.76
N LEU A 63 15.48 9.88 1.67
CA LEU A 63 16.00 11.24 1.55
C LEU A 63 14.90 12.22 1.18
N SER A 64 14.87 13.38 1.85
CA SER A 64 13.96 14.48 1.51
C SER A 64 14.39 15.18 0.20
N GLY A 65 14.29 14.48 -0.92
CA GLY A 65 14.72 14.94 -2.24
C GLY A 65 16.21 14.69 -2.50
N SER A 66 16.64 14.99 -3.73
CA SER A 66 17.95 14.57 -4.28
C SER A 66 19.17 15.22 -3.62
N ASN A 67 18.98 16.32 -2.88
CA ASN A 67 20.05 17.10 -2.25
C ASN A 67 19.92 17.20 -0.72
N SER A 68 19.09 16.34 -0.11
CA SER A 68 18.96 16.34 1.35
C SER A 68 20.22 15.78 2.01
N ASP A 69 20.70 16.47 3.03
CA ASP A 69 21.76 16.01 3.94
C ASP A 69 21.20 15.16 5.10
N ARG A 70 19.90 14.88 5.09
CA ARG A 70 19.21 14.17 6.16
C ARG A 70 18.11 13.24 5.65
N CYS A 71 17.96 12.12 6.34
CA CYS A 71 16.87 11.18 6.13
C CYS A 71 15.59 11.62 6.85
N VAL A 72 14.46 11.45 6.17
CA VAL A 72 13.13 11.43 6.77
C VAL A 72 12.97 10.07 7.42
N CYS A 73 12.80 10.07 8.74
CA CYS A 73 12.76 8.84 9.51
C CYS A 73 11.34 8.34 9.71
N PRO A 74 11.17 7.02 9.74
CA PRO A 74 9.92 6.42 10.16
C PRO A 74 9.60 6.79 11.61
N VAL A 75 8.33 6.69 11.99
CA VAL A 75 7.89 6.91 13.38
C VAL A 75 8.63 5.96 14.33
N GLY A 76 9.17 6.51 15.41
CA GLY A 76 9.97 5.76 16.40
C GLY A 76 11.46 5.70 16.08
N TYR A 77 11.90 6.16 14.91
CA TYR A 77 13.32 6.32 14.61
C TYR A 77 13.68 7.79 14.45
N TYR A 78 14.93 8.10 14.77
CA TYR A 78 15.48 9.44 14.70
C TYR A 78 16.98 9.39 14.44
N GLY A 79 17.58 10.56 14.27
CA GLY A 79 18.96 10.69 13.84
C GLY A 79 19.05 11.33 12.46
N MET A 80 20.29 11.45 11.96
CA MET A 80 20.55 11.99 10.62
C MET A 80 20.28 10.95 9.53
N TYR A 81 20.49 9.68 9.87
CA TYR A 81 20.39 8.52 9.00
C TYR A 81 19.31 7.54 9.48
N CYS A 82 18.48 7.96 10.45
CA CYS A 82 17.49 7.11 11.12
C CYS A 82 18.11 5.93 11.88
N GLU A 83 19.35 6.10 12.35
CA GLU A 83 20.16 5.11 13.03
C GLU A 83 19.74 4.86 14.48
N SER A 84 19.07 5.84 15.10
CA SER A 84 18.65 5.77 16.49
C SER A 84 17.19 5.36 16.59
N TYR A 85 16.88 4.50 17.56
CA TYR A 85 15.52 4.05 17.85
C TYR A 85 15.08 4.56 19.22
N GLN A 86 13.89 5.13 19.28
CA GLN A 86 13.19 5.40 20.53
C GLN A 86 11.89 4.64 20.44
N GLN A 87 11.61 3.82 21.45
CA GLN A 87 10.32 3.13 21.55
C GLN A 87 9.23 4.18 21.37
N ALA A 88 8.45 4.06 20.28
CA ALA A 88 7.41 5.02 19.98
C ALA A 88 6.53 5.12 21.23
N PRO A 89 6.23 6.33 21.74
CA PRO A 89 5.30 6.45 22.85
C PRO A 89 4.03 5.69 22.48
N ALA A 90 3.38 5.06 23.47
CA ALA A 90 2.08 4.44 23.25
C ALA A 90 1.22 5.46 22.49
N GLN A 91 0.78 5.07 21.29
CA GLN A 91 0.11 5.96 20.36
C GLN A 91 -1.18 6.44 21.04
N THR A 92 -1.20 7.68 21.53
CA THR A 92 -2.39 8.27 22.16
C THR A 92 -3.33 8.88 21.14
N ASP A 93 -2.89 8.99 19.88
CA ASP A 93 -3.52 9.86 18.90
C ASP A 93 -4.01 9.04 17.71
N LEU A 94 -5.27 9.34 17.37
CA LEU A 94 -6.03 8.91 16.21
C LEU A 94 -5.20 9.11 14.93
N PHE A 95 -5.52 8.38 13.85
CA PHE A 95 -5.02 8.68 12.52
C PHE A 95 -5.57 10.06 12.12
N HIS A 96 -4.77 11.10 12.35
CA HIS A 96 -5.10 12.48 12.04
C HIS A 96 -4.42 12.89 10.74
N VAL A 97 -5.21 13.05 9.68
CA VAL A 97 -4.71 13.61 8.43
C VAL A 97 -5.16 15.06 8.32
N LYS A 98 -4.24 15.99 8.59
CA LYS A 98 -4.53 17.43 8.57
C LYS A 98 -4.73 17.98 7.16
N SER A 99 -4.27 17.26 6.15
CA SER A 99 -4.23 17.68 4.75
C SER A 99 -4.17 16.43 3.87
N PRO A 100 -5.30 15.72 3.68
CA PRO A 100 -5.30 14.47 2.95
C PRO A 100 -4.95 14.70 1.49
N ASP A 101 -4.22 13.78 0.89
CA ASP A 101 -4.04 13.72 -0.57
C ASP A 101 -4.90 12.57 -1.10
N LEU A 102 -5.56 12.76 -2.24
CA LEU A 102 -6.21 11.63 -2.92
C LEU A 102 -5.14 10.88 -3.72
N ILE A 103 -4.80 9.66 -3.30
CA ILE A 103 -3.75 8.86 -3.93
C ILE A 103 -4.36 7.58 -4.50
N ILE A 104 -4.30 7.43 -5.83
CA ILE A 104 -4.83 6.26 -6.53
C ILE A 104 -3.72 5.57 -7.32
N PHE A 105 -3.55 4.28 -7.06
CA PHE A 105 -2.73 3.36 -7.85
C PHE A 105 -3.64 2.46 -8.69
N LEU A 106 -3.53 2.53 -10.01
CA LEU A 106 -4.27 1.71 -10.96
C LEU A 106 -3.33 0.74 -11.65
N ASN A 107 -3.57 -0.55 -11.52
CA ASN A 107 -3.08 -1.48 -12.52
C ASN A 107 -3.96 -1.32 -13.77
N THR A 108 -3.37 -0.96 -14.91
CA THR A 108 -4.12 -0.72 -16.16
C THR A 108 -4.49 -2.03 -16.89
N ARG A 109 -3.87 -3.14 -16.49
CA ARG A 109 -4.12 -4.48 -17.04
C ARG A 109 -5.24 -5.17 -16.28
N VAL A 110 -6.46 -4.73 -16.55
CA VAL A 110 -7.67 -5.35 -15.97
C VAL A 110 -8.73 -5.56 -17.04
N ASP A 111 -9.62 -6.50 -16.77
CA ASP A 111 -10.62 -7.01 -17.69
C ASP A 111 -11.78 -6.05 -17.81
N THR A 112 -11.87 -5.45 -18.99
CA THR A 112 -12.91 -4.48 -19.33
C THR A 112 -14.25 -5.12 -19.66
N THR A 113 -14.33 -6.46 -19.76
CA THR A 113 -15.62 -7.15 -19.80
C THR A 113 -16.37 -7.07 -18.48
N PHE A 114 -15.66 -6.76 -17.39
CA PHE A 114 -16.22 -6.51 -16.06
C PHE A 114 -16.38 -5.01 -15.85
N ASN A 115 -17.47 -4.60 -15.22
CA ASN A 115 -17.75 -3.20 -14.92
C ASN A 115 -17.14 -2.73 -13.59
N SER A 116 -16.34 -3.56 -12.90
CA SER A 116 -15.84 -3.28 -11.55
C SER A 116 -15.00 -2.01 -11.47
N PHE A 117 -14.14 -1.77 -12.46
CA PHE A 117 -13.42 -0.50 -12.51
C PHE A 117 -14.35 0.68 -12.74
N GLN A 118 -15.35 0.55 -13.61
CA GLN A 118 -16.30 1.63 -13.84
C GLN A 118 -17.07 1.94 -12.56
N ILE A 119 -17.48 0.90 -11.80
CA ILE A 119 -18.11 1.06 -10.49
C ILE A 119 -17.18 1.81 -9.51
N TYR A 120 -15.91 1.39 -9.42
CA TYR A 120 -14.92 2.07 -8.58
C TYR A 120 -14.69 3.52 -8.99
N LYS A 121 -14.50 3.76 -10.30
CA LYS A 121 -14.31 5.09 -10.88
C LYS A 121 -15.50 6.00 -10.62
N ASP A 122 -16.72 5.50 -10.82
CA ASP A 122 -17.95 6.23 -10.54
C ASP A 122 -18.08 6.55 -9.04
N ALA A 123 -17.70 5.61 -8.16
CA ALA A 123 -17.69 5.83 -6.71
C ALA A 123 -16.72 6.95 -6.29
N VAL A 124 -15.50 6.96 -6.83
CA VAL A 124 -14.50 8.03 -6.60
C VAL A 124 -15.01 9.37 -7.13
N LEU A 125 -15.56 9.41 -8.34
CA LEU A 125 -16.06 10.65 -8.93
C LEU A 125 -17.34 11.16 -8.26
N ALA A 126 -18.16 10.27 -7.69
CA ALA A 126 -19.37 10.60 -6.94
C ALA A 126 -19.12 10.95 -5.46
N ASP A 127 -17.87 10.83 -4.99
CA ASP A 127 -17.50 11.30 -3.66
C ASP A 127 -17.79 12.81 -3.54
N PRO A 128 -18.44 13.30 -2.47
CA PRO A 128 -18.75 14.72 -2.32
C PRO A 128 -17.52 15.65 -2.31
N ALA A 129 -16.38 15.21 -1.76
CA ALA A 129 -15.15 15.98 -1.78
C ALA A 129 -14.66 16.21 -3.21
N ILE A 130 -14.85 15.21 -4.09
CA ILE A 130 -14.53 15.29 -5.51
C ILE A 130 -15.64 15.98 -6.31
N SER A 131 -16.85 15.45 -6.33
CA SER A 131 -17.95 15.98 -7.15
C SER A 131 -18.30 17.44 -6.84
N LYS A 132 -18.33 17.83 -5.55
CA LYS A 132 -18.70 19.18 -5.11
C LYS A 132 -17.49 20.09 -4.88
N GLY A 133 -16.27 19.57 -4.94
CA GLY A 133 -15.05 20.36 -4.70
C GLY A 133 -15.05 21.00 -3.33
N LEU A 134 -15.38 20.23 -2.30
CA LEU A 134 -15.40 20.72 -0.92
C LEU A 134 -13.98 21.19 -0.56
N LYS A 135 -13.85 22.50 -0.35
CA LYS A 135 -12.56 23.15 -0.15
C LYS A 135 -11.89 22.63 1.13
N GLY A 136 -10.64 22.20 1.01
CA GLY A 136 -9.85 21.69 2.14
C GLY A 136 -9.97 20.18 2.37
N MET A 137 -10.74 19.45 1.56
CA MET A 137 -10.82 17.98 1.69
C MET A 137 -9.57 17.27 1.16
N TYR A 138 -9.06 17.69 -0.01
CA TYR A 138 -7.80 17.18 -0.57
C TYR A 138 -6.85 18.32 -0.87
N SER A 139 -5.57 18.11 -0.55
CA SER A 139 -4.50 19.08 -0.82
C SER A 139 -3.93 18.87 -2.21
N ASN A 140 -3.63 17.62 -2.55
CA ASN A 140 -3.18 17.21 -3.88
C ASN A 140 -3.90 15.93 -4.32
N TYR A 141 -3.75 15.63 -5.61
CA TYR A 141 -4.28 14.43 -6.24
C TYR A 141 -3.15 13.71 -6.96
N TYR A 142 -3.02 12.41 -6.73
CA TYR A 142 -2.00 11.55 -7.32
C TYR A 142 -2.68 10.38 -8.01
N LEU A 143 -2.27 10.14 -9.25
CA LEU A 143 -2.72 9.02 -10.05
C LEU A 143 -1.49 8.32 -10.62
N TYR A 144 -1.34 7.04 -10.29
CA TYR A 144 -0.34 6.17 -10.88
C TYR A 144 -1.04 5.11 -11.72
N GLU A 145 -0.84 5.16 -13.03
CA GLU A 145 -1.26 4.12 -13.96
C GLU A 145 -0.07 3.19 -14.16
N PHE A 146 -0.18 1.93 -13.76
CA PHE A 146 0.86 0.91 -13.85
C PHE A 146 0.57 -0.05 -15.01
N ASP A 147 1.59 -0.30 -15.84
CA ASP A 147 1.64 -1.34 -16.86
C ASP A 147 3.06 -1.93 -16.88
N ASN A 148 3.19 -3.19 -16.46
CA ASN A 148 4.49 -3.87 -16.42
C ASN A 148 4.97 -4.34 -17.79
N GLU A 149 4.05 -4.65 -18.71
CA GLU A 149 4.42 -5.10 -20.07
C GLU A 149 4.81 -3.94 -20.97
N ASP A 150 4.27 -2.75 -20.70
CA ASP A 150 4.55 -1.52 -21.43
C ASP A 150 4.92 -0.42 -20.42
N PRO A 151 6.16 -0.40 -19.87
CA PRO A 151 6.58 0.59 -18.89
C PRO A 151 6.44 2.04 -19.36
N ASP A 152 6.48 2.28 -20.69
CA ASP A 152 6.24 3.61 -21.27
C ASP A 152 4.79 4.09 -21.10
N ARG A 153 3.85 3.17 -20.83
CA ARG A 153 2.46 3.46 -20.42
C ARG A 153 2.29 3.57 -18.91
N SER A 154 3.31 3.24 -18.13
CA SER A 154 3.25 3.53 -16.70
C SER A 154 3.38 5.04 -16.52
N ILE A 155 2.30 5.71 -16.11
CA ILE A 155 2.28 7.17 -15.99
C ILE A 155 1.92 7.56 -14.57
N GLN A 156 2.84 8.30 -13.96
CA GLN A 156 2.60 9.00 -12.71
C GLN A 156 2.19 10.44 -12.99
N LYS A 157 1.04 10.86 -12.46
CA LYS A 157 0.53 12.23 -12.59
C LYS A 157 0.18 12.76 -11.21
N SER A 158 0.53 14.03 -10.99
CA SER A 158 0.13 14.78 -9.80
C SER A 158 -0.62 16.03 -10.23
N PHE A 159 -1.64 16.39 -9.46
CA PHE A 159 -2.49 17.54 -9.70
C PHE A 159 -2.64 18.32 -8.40
N ASN A 160 -2.53 19.64 -8.51
CA ASN A 160 -2.83 20.58 -7.43
C ASN A 160 -4.30 21.06 -7.47
N ASN A 161 -5.10 20.52 -8.40
CA ASN A 161 -6.48 20.90 -8.58
C ASN A 161 -7.33 19.69 -8.99
N ARG A 162 -8.54 19.70 -8.47
CA ARG A 162 -9.55 18.67 -8.65
C ARG A 162 -9.91 18.42 -10.11
N ASP A 163 -10.09 19.47 -10.90
CA ASP A 163 -10.62 19.36 -12.26
C ASP A 163 -9.61 18.70 -13.20
N GLY A 164 -8.32 18.97 -13.02
CA GLY A 164 -7.24 18.28 -13.72
C GLY A 164 -7.22 16.79 -13.40
N PHE A 165 -7.35 16.43 -12.12
CA PHE A 165 -7.47 15.03 -11.71
C PHE A 165 -8.70 14.37 -12.32
N ILE A 166 -9.89 14.97 -12.22
CA ILE A 166 -11.13 14.41 -12.78
C ILE A 166 -11.01 14.20 -14.28
N GLN A 167 -10.43 15.17 -15.00
CA GLN A 167 -10.25 15.07 -16.44
C GLN A 167 -9.37 13.87 -16.79
N GLU A 168 -8.29 13.68 -16.04
CA GLU A 168 -7.34 12.62 -16.32
C GLU A 168 -7.83 11.24 -15.88
N PHE A 169 -8.40 11.15 -14.68
CA PHE A 169 -9.01 9.92 -14.19
C PHE A 169 -10.18 9.46 -15.08
N ASN A 170 -10.90 10.40 -15.70
CA ASN A 170 -11.89 10.08 -16.74
C ASN A 170 -11.26 9.50 -18.02
N ARG A 171 -10.06 9.95 -18.40
CA ARG A 171 -9.31 9.43 -19.54
C ARG A 171 -8.61 8.11 -19.26
N SER A 172 -8.35 7.78 -17.99
CA SER A 172 -7.82 6.49 -17.59
C SER A 172 -8.72 5.41 -18.18
N ASP A 173 -8.16 4.72 -19.15
CA ASP A 173 -8.78 3.60 -19.84
C ASP A 173 -7.95 2.37 -19.53
N LEU A 174 -8.66 1.29 -19.25
CA LEU A 174 -8.04 0.04 -18.91
C LEU A 174 -7.93 -0.77 -20.18
N THR A 175 -6.79 -1.41 -20.38
CA THR A 175 -6.62 -2.28 -21.54
C THR A 175 -6.28 -3.67 -21.08
N LEU A 176 -7.22 -4.59 -21.26
CA LEU A 176 -6.90 -6.00 -21.20
C LEU A 176 -6.38 -6.44 -22.57
N ARG A 177 -5.08 -6.71 -22.65
CA ARG A 177 -4.54 -7.40 -23.83
C ARG A 177 -4.87 -8.89 -23.69
N TYR A 178 -5.90 -9.33 -24.40
CA TYR A 178 -6.43 -10.70 -24.46
C TYR A 178 -5.45 -11.79 -24.94
N ASN A 179 -4.14 -11.54 -24.95
CA ASN A 179 -3.14 -12.55 -25.29
C ASN A 179 -2.81 -13.42 -24.06
N TYR A 180 -3.79 -14.24 -23.64
CA TYR A 180 -3.68 -15.59 -23.08
C TYR A 180 -2.48 -15.98 -22.18
N ALA A 181 -1.91 -15.07 -21.40
CA ALA A 181 -0.77 -15.38 -20.52
C ALA A 181 -1.11 -15.12 -19.05
N ALA A 182 -2.00 -15.97 -18.51
CA ALA A 182 -2.13 -16.35 -17.09
C ALA A 182 -2.31 -15.21 -16.07
N CYS A 183 -2.68 -15.58 -14.85
CA CYS A 183 -2.69 -14.72 -13.68
C CYS A 183 -1.24 -14.37 -13.27
N THR A 184 -0.44 -13.82 -14.18
CA THR A 184 1.00 -13.64 -13.99
C THR A 184 1.21 -12.58 -12.91
N PRO A 185 1.88 -12.92 -11.80
CA PRO A 185 2.15 -11.94 -10.75
C PRO A 185 3.01 -10.79 -11.28
N GLU A 186 2.58 -9.56 -10.98
CA GLU A 186 3.25 -8.33 -11.40
C GLU A 186 4.09 -7.76 -10.25
N PRO A 187 5.16 -6.98 -10.48
CA PRO A 187 5.97 -6.41 -9.40
C PRO A 187 5.31 -5.21 -8.70
N LEU A 188 4.01 -5.29 -8.40
CA LEU A 188 3.19 -4.20 -7.86
C LEU A 188 3.73 -3.68 -6.53
N PHE A 189 4.07 -4.55 -5.57
CA PHE A 189 4.56 -4.13 -4.25
C PHE A 189 5.87 -3.34 -4.35
N LYS A 190 6.83 -3.82 -5.16
CA LYS A 190 8.08 -3.12 -5.42
C LYS A 190 7.87 -1.75 -6.08
N THR A 191 7.01 -1.70 -7.11
CA THR A 191 6.68 -0.44 -7.80
C THR A 191 6.01 0.53 -6.84
N LEU A 192 5.04 0.07 -6.06
CA LEU A 192 4.34 0.87 -5.05
C LEU A 192 5.29 1.38 -3.98
N PHE A 193 6.20 0.54 -3.47
CA PHE A 193 7.24 0.95 -2.52
C PHE A 193 8.10 2.09 -3.09
N THR A 194 8.58 1.93 -4.32
CA THR A 194 9.40 2.95 -5.00
C THR A 194 8.64 4.25 -5.17
N TRP A 195 7.40 4.16 -5.66
CA TRP A 195 6.54 5.32 -5.90
C TRP A 195 6.23 6.09 -4.61
N ILE A 196 5.94 5.39 -3.52
CA ILE A 196 5.71 6.00 -2.20
C ILE A 196 6.96 6.75 -1.72
N GLN A 197 8.14 6.16 -1.87
CA GLN A 197 9.39 6.80 -1.48
C GLN A 197 9.68 8.05 -2.31
N GLU A 198 9.48 7.98 -3.62
CA GLU A 198 9.70 9.11 -4.55
C GLU A 198 8.79 10.30 -4.26
N ASN A 199 7.53 10.04 -3.88
CA ASN A 199 6.56 11.09 -3.55
C ASN A 199 6.52 11.44 -2.07
N GLN A 200 7.27 10.72 -1.23
CA GLN A 200 7.43 11.00 0.19
C GLN A 200 6.09 10.97 0.95
N PHE A 201 5.20 10.05 0.57
CA PHE A 201 3.90 9.95 1.23
C PHE A 201 4.08 9.57 2.71
N SER A 202 3.30 10.24 3.56
CA SER A 202 3.23 9.94 4.99
C SER A 202 1.87 10.33 5.53
N GLN A 203 1.31 9.52 6.43
CA GLN A 203 -0.02 9.73 7.01
C GLN A 203 -1.11 9.85 5.94
N GLN A 204 -1.08 8.98 4.93
CA GLN A 204 -2.03 8.97 3.82
C GLN A 204 -2.69 7.61 3.66
N THR A 205 -3.86 7.62 3.02
CA THR A 205 -4.49 6.41 2.50
C THR A 205 -4.24 6.31 1.00
N ILE A 206 -3.89 5.12 0.53
CA ILE A 206 -3.60 4.83 -0.87
C ILE A 206 -4.64 3.82 -1.36
N ASP A 207 -5.45 4.23 -2.34
CA ASP A 207 -6.43 3.37 -2.98
C ASP A 207 -5.78 2.64 -4.17
N ILE A 208 -5.81 1.31 -4.16
CA ILE A 208 -5.21 0.44 -5.17
C ILE A 208 -6.34 -0.29 -5.89
N PHE A 209 -6.44 -0.12 -7.21
CA PHE A 209 -7.32 -0.94 -8.06
C PHE A 209 -6.48 -1.89 -8.91
N THR A 210 -6.72 -3.20 -8.80
CA THR A 210 -5.99 -4.21 -9.58
C THR A 210 -6.84 -5.45 -9.84
N GLN A 211 -6.47 -6.23 -10.85
CA GLN A 211 -6.97 -7.58 -11.09
C GLN A 211 -5.88 -8.64 -10.96
N LEU A 212 -4.62 -8.25 -11.16
CA LEU A 212 -3.50 -9.18 -11.18
C LEU A 212 -2.88 -9.28 -9.79
N PRO A 213 -2.43 -10.47 -9.38
CA PRO A 213 -1.66 -10.64 -8.18
C PRO A 213 -0.32 -9.90 -8.28
N SER A 214 0.30 -9.64 -7.14
CA SER A 214 1.66 -9.13 -7.09
C SER A 214 2.66 -10.26 -6.87
N THR A 215 3.89 -10.13 -7.38
CA THR A 215 5.02 -10.88 -6.84
C THR A 215 5.23 -10.50 -5.38
N GLU A 216 5.80 -11.40 -4.57
CA GLU A 216 6.16 -11.11 -3.17
C GLU A 216 7.35 -10.14 -3.05
N GLU A 217 7.99 -9.79 -4.16
CA GLU A 217 9.14 -8.88 -4.14
C GLU A 217 8.73 -7.50 -3.62
N GLY A 218 9.31 -7.11 -2.49
CA GLY A 218 9.09 -5.80 -1.87
C GLY A 218 7.93 -5.73 -0.88
N ILE A 219 7.16 -6.81 -0.64
CA ILE A 219 6.03 -6.76 0.31
C ILE A 219 6.49 -6.41 1.73
N GLU A 220 7.53 -7.06 2.25
CA GLU A 220 8.06 -6.78 3.59
C GLU A 220 8.56 -5.34 3.71
N ALA A 221 9.22 -4.83 2.66
CA ALA A 221 9.69 -3.45 2.62
C ALA A 221 8.51 -2.47 2.59
N LEU A 222 7.45 -2.77 1.84
CA LEU A 222 6.23 -1.98 1.75
C LEU A 222 5.45 -1.97 3.08
N GLU A 223 5.31 -3.11 3.74
CA GLU A 223 4.66 -3.23 5.05
C GLU A 223 5.43 -2.43 6.10
N ASN A 224 6.75 -2.58 6.15
CA ASN A 224 7.59 -1.81 7.05
C ASN A 224 7.47 -0.31 6.77
N LEU A 225 7.47 0.10 5.49
CA LEU A 225 7.27 1.49 5.06
C LEU A 225 5.89 2.02 5.49
N ALA A 226 4.85 1.20 5.39
CA ALA A 226 3.50 1.59 5.76
C ALA A 226 3.34 1.80 7.26
N VAL A 227 3.89 0.90 8.08
CA VAL A 227 3.93 1.08 9.55
C VAL A 227 4.76 2.31 9.92
N ALA A 228 5.93 2.45 9.30
CA ALA A 228 6.87 3.54 9.47
C ALA A 228 6.25 4.92 9.22
N PHE A 229 5.55 5.06 8.09
CA PHE A 229 5.01 6.33 7.62
C PHE A 229 3.51 6.46 7.85
N ASN A 230 2.92 5.53 8.60
CA ASN A 230 1.49 5.51 8.91
C ASN A 230 0.65 5.60 7.62
N LEU A 231 0.91 4.70 6.68
CA LEU A 231 0.17 4.58 5.42
C LEU A 231 -0.90 3.50 5.56
N GLN A 232 -2.06 3.74 4.97
CA GLN A 232 -3.15 2.77 4.89
C GLN A 232 -3.38 2.38 3.43
N PHE A 233 -3.65 1.10 3.16
CA PHE A 233 -3.95 0.63 1.81
C PHE A 233 -5.39 0.14 1.72
N ASN A 234 -6.19 0.80 0.88
CA ASN A 234 -7.45 0.25 0.43
C ASN A 234 -7.23 -0.44 -0.90
N ILE A 235 -7.60 -1.70 -1.00
CA ILE A 235 -7.37 -2.53 -2.16
C ILE A 235 -8.70 -2.98 -2.72
N TYR A 236 -8.94 -2.61 -3.97
CA TYR A 236 -10.10 -2.93 -4.77
C TYR A 236 -9.67 -3.95 -5.82
N PHE A 237 -9.95 -5.23 -5.56
CA PHE A 237 -9.44 -6.34 -6.34
C PHE A 237 -10.53 -6.89 -7.28
N GLN A 238 -10.34 -6.80 -8.60
CA GLN A 238 -11.25 -7.40 -9.58
C GLN A 238 -10.98 -8.91 -9.69
N TYR A 239 -11.88 -9.72 -9.13
CA TYR A 239 -11.81 -11.17 -9.23
C TYR A 239 -12.42 -11.66 -10.55
N SER A 240 -11.70 -12.55 -11.23
CA SER A 240 -12.15 -13.22 -12.45
C SER A 240 -11.68 -14.67 -12.43
N ASP A 241 -12.65 -15.59 -12.45
CA ASP A 241 -12.46 -17.05 -12.59
C ASP A 241 -11.95 -17.44 -13.98
N VAL A 242 -12.24 -16.62 -14.99
CA VAL A 242 -11.80 -16.82 -16.39
C VAL A 242 -10.33 -16.49 -16.58
N ILE A 243 -9.81 -15.47 -15.88
CA ILE A 243 -8.45 -14.96 -16.08
C ILE A 243 -7.46 -15.61 -15.12
N CYS A 244 -7.89 -15.81 -13.88
CA CYS A 244 -7.14 -16.55 -12.88
C CYS A 244 -7.82 -17.92 -12.67
N PHE A 245 -7.62 -18.82 -13.64
CA PHE A 245 -8.14 -20.20 -13.61
C PHE A 245 -7.71 -20.93 -12.31
N PRO A 246 -8.52 -21.88 -11.80
CA PRO A 246 -8.28 -22.56 -10.53
C PRO A 246 -7.01 -23.42 -10.62
N GLY A 247 -5.93 -22.97 -10.00
CA GLY A 247 -4.66 -23.69 -9.98
C GLY A 247 -3.46 -22.84 -9.52
N GLU A 248 -3.51 -21.53 -9.72
CA GLU A 248 -2.57 -20.59 -9.11
C GLU A 248 -2.94 -20.36 -7.64
N PRO A 249 -1.96 -20.25 -6.73
CA PRO A 249 -2.23 -20.20 -5.30
C PRO A 249 -3.00 -18.92 -4.93
N LEU A 250 -4.14 -19.12 -4.25
CA LEU A 250 -4.93 -18.11 -3.54
C LEU A 250 -4.07 -17.25 -2.58
N ASP A 251 -2.85 -17.70 -2.29
CA ASP A 251 -1.89 -17.08 -1.38
C ASP A 251 -1.55 -15.61 -1.76
N THR A 252 -1.52 -15.26 -3.05
CA THR A 252 -1.23 -13.86 -3.45
C THR A 252 -2.43 -12.93 -3.29
N LEU A 253 -3.67 -13.43 -3.38
CA LEU A 253 -4.87 -12.68 -2.99
C LEU A 253 -4.85 -12.43 -1.48
N PHE A 254 -4.43 -13.44 -0.73
CA PHE A 254 -4.25 -13.33 0.71
C PHE A 254 -3.20 -12.27 1.07
N THR A 255 -2.14 -12.08 0.27
CA THR A 255 -1.14 -11.02 0.52
C THR A 255 -1.72 -9.61 0.43
N PHE A 256 -2.56 -9.32 -0.56
CA PHE A 256 -3.23 -8.00 -0.64
C PHE A 256 -4.22 -7.81 0.50
N GLU A 257 -5.01 -8.83 0.83
CA GLU A 257 -5.90 -8.79 1.98
C GLU A 257 -5.15 -8.52 3.28
N LEU A 258 -4.04 -9.24 3.47
CA LEU A 258 -3.19 -9.11 4.65
C LEU A 258 -2.53 -7.71 4.73
N LEU A 259 -2.10 -7.15 3.60
CA LEU A 259 -1.55 -5.79 3.54
C LEU A 259 -2.59 -4.74 3.96
N ALA A 260 -3.81 -4.82 3.43
CA ALA A 260 -4.90 -3.93 3.85
C ALA A 260 -5.16 -4.08 5.36
N GLN A 261 -5.33 -5.31 5.85
CA GLN A 261 -5.60 -5.58 7.27
C GLN A 261 -4.49 -5.06 8.19
N ARG A 262 -3.22 -5.34 7.86
CA ARG A 262 -2.05 -4.91 8.66
C ARG A 262 -1.90 -3.40 8.72
N THR A 263 -2.36 -2.70 7.69
CA THR A 263 -2.30 -1.24 7.62
C THR A 263 -3.60 -0.56 8.08
N GLY A 264 -4.63 -1.34 8.46
CA GLY A 264 -5.94 -0.83 8.86
C GLY A 264 -6.76 -0.25 7.71
N GLY A 265 -6.43 -0.60 6.46
CA GLY A 265 -7.21 -0.27 5.28
C GLY A 265 -8.20 -1.38 4.90
N ILE A 266 -8.85 -1.24 3.74
CA ILE A 266 -9.93 -2.12 3.28
C ILE A 266 -9.43 -3.06 2.19
N TYR A 267 -9.84 -4.32 2.22
CA TYR A 267 -9.76 -5.18 1.03
C TYR A 267 -11.17 -5.50 0.51
N TRP A 268 -11.45 -5.07 -0.72
CA TRP A 268 -12.72 -5.32 -1.39
C TRP A 268 -12.54 -6.15 -2.66
N PRO A 269 -12.98 -7.42 -2.67
CA PRO A 269 -13.02 -8.23 -3.88
C PRO A 269 -14.29 -7.94 -4.68
N PHE A 270 -14.13 -7.49 -5.93
CA PHE A 270 -15.21 -7.43 -6.90
C PHE A 270 -15.39 -8.79 -7.57
N TYR A 271 -16.57 -9.38 -7.41
CA TYR A 271 -16.94 -10.60 -8.10
C TYR A 271 -17.71 -10.32 -9.39
N GLN A 272 -17.66 -11.26 -10.34
CA GLN A 272 -18.37 -11.15 -11.60
C GLN A 272 -19.87 -10.93 -11.36
N PHE A 273 -20.44 -9.89 -11.99
CA PHE A 273 -21.87 -9.52 -11.96
C PHE A 273 -22.39 -8.87 -10.67
N ASP A 274 -21.52 -8.38 -9.79
CA ASP A 274 -21.93 -7.74 -8.56
C ASP A 274 -22.40 -6.28 -8.76
N ASP A 275 -23.61 -5.94 -8.31
CA ASP A 275 -24.07 -4.54 -8.19
C ASP A 275 -23.63 -3.95 -6.84
N SER A 276 -22.32 -3.97 -6.58
CA SER A 276 -21.71 -3.39 -5.38
C SER A 276 -21.50 -1.89 -5.49
N SER A 277 -22.17 -1.22 -6.44
CA SER A 277 -22.05 0.23 -6.71
C SER A 277 -22.22 1.10 -5.47
N LYS A 278 -23.33 0.91 -4.73
CA LYS A 278 -23.61 1.62 -3.47
C LYS A 278 -22.56 1.35 -2.41
N MET A 279 -22.02 0.14 -2.44
CA MET A 279 -21.16 -0.37 -1.40
C MET A 279 -19.74 0.17 -1.56
N VAL A 280 -19.19 0.09 -2.77
CA VAL A 280 -17.93 0.72 -3.16
C VAL A 280 -18.00 2.22 -2.97
N THR A 281 -19.13 2.86 -3.29
CA THR A 281 -19.35 4.29 -3.00
C THR A 281 -19.18 4.61 -1.52
N ASN A 282 -19.67 3.74 -0.62
CA ASN A 282 -19.51 3.94 0.82
C ASN A 282 -18.06 3.70 1.27
N LEU A 283 -17.39 2.69 0.73
CA LEU A 283 -15.99 2.39 1.05
C LEU A 283 -15.05 3.51 0.60
N VAL A 284 -15.19 4.01 -0.63
CA VAL A 284 -14.40 5.14 -1.14
C VAL A 284 -14.65 6.41 -0.32
N ARG A 285 -15.89 6.68 0.09
CA ARG A 285 -16.19 7.80 1.00
C ARG A 285 -15.53 7.67 2.37
N SER A 286 -15.17 6.46 2.75
CA SER A 286 -14.55 6.16 4.02
C SER A 286 -13.03 6.13 4.00
N THR A 287 -12.39 6.29 2.83
CA THR A 287 -10.94 6.21 2.65
C THR A 287 -10.12 6.98 3.70
N PHE A 288 -10.63 8.10 4.23
CA PHE A 288 -9.95 8.89 5.28
C PHE A 288 -10.67 8.92 6.64
N ASN A 289 -11.86 8.33 6.75
CA ASN A 289 -12.68 8.33 7.98
C ASN A 289 -12.97 6.92 8.49
N LEU A 290 -12.26 5.92 7.99
CA LEU A 290 -12.43 4.55 8.40
C LEU A 290 -11.78 4.31 9.76
N GLN A 291 -12.52 3.64 10.62
CA GLN A 291 -12.04 3.20 11.91
C GLN A 291 -12.32 1.72 12.06
N LEU A 292 -11.30 0.89 12.14
CA LEU A 292 -11.49 -0.50 12.50
C LEU A 292 -11.90 -0.56 13.99
N LEU A 293 -13.15 -0.93 14.25
CA LEU A 293 -13.75 -1.00 15.59
C LEU A 293 -13.67 -2.41 16.20
N GLY A 294 -13.50 -3.43 15.37
CA GLY A 294 -13.39 -4.81 15.80
C GLY A 294 -13.07 -5.73 14.64
N TYR A 295 -12.31 -6.79 14.88
CA TYR A 295 -12.06 -7.84 13.91
C TYR A 295 -12.01 -9.19 14.61
N GLN A 296 -12.56 -10.22 13.96
CA GLN A 296 -12.48 -11.59 14.44
C GLN A 296 -12.47 -12.55 13.25
N ALA A 297 -11.58 -13.53 13.24
CA ALA A 297 -11.49 -14.52 12.16
C ALA A 297 -11.24 -15.94 12.69
N TYR A 298 -11.70 -16.93 11.92
CA TYR A 298 -11.59 -18.37 12.16
C TYR A 298 -11.17 -19.03 10.86
N THR A 299 -9.95 -19.57 10.84
CA THR A 299 -9.33 -20.19 9.66
C THR A 299 -9.48 -21.72 9.65
N ASP A 300 -9.76 -22.33 10.79
CA ASP A 300 -9.85 -23.79 11.01
C ASP A 300 -11.17 -24.42 10.52
N GLY A 301 -12.07 -23.62 9.96
CA GLY A 301 -13.39 -24.07 9.54
C GLY A 301 -14.44 -24.13 10.66
N ASN A 302 -14.07 -23.79 11.90
CA ASN A 302 -14.96 -23.82 13.06
C ASN A 302 -15.50 -22.44 13.40
N CYS A 303 -16.08 -21.74 12.42
CA CYS A 303 -16.81 -20.50 12.70
C CYS A 303 -17.87 -20.77 13.79
N PRO A 304 -17.84 -20.04 14.92
CA PRO A 304 -18.83 -20.25 15.96
C PRO A 304 -20.23 -19.94 15.42
N THR A 305 -21.21 -20.75 15.82
CA THR A 305 -22.62 -20.59 15.40
C THR A 305 -23.20 -19.19 15.66
N SER A 306 -22.60 -18.47 16.61
CA SER A 306 -22.75 -17.04 16.82
C SER A 306 -21.40 -16.39 17.04
N LEU A 307 -21.09 -15.39 16.24
CA LEU A 307 -19.97 -14.50 16.45
C LEU A 307 -20.47 -13.19 17.03
N SER A 308 -19.90 -12.77 18.16
CA SER A 308 -20.25 -11.51 18.81
C SER A 308 -19.07 -10.56 18.75
N ALA A 309 -19.20 -9.49 17.99
CA ALA A 309 -18.19 -8.44 17.98
C ALA A 309 -18.77 -7.20 18.69
N GLN A 310 -18.16 -6.85 19.83
CA GLN A 310 -18.52 -5.69 20.63
C GLN A 310 -17.67 -4.51 20.20
N PHE A 311 -18.28 -3.34 20.12
CA PHE A 311 -17.56 -2.09 19.88
C PHE A 311 -18.06 -1.03 20.85
N ASN A 312 -17.13 -0.16 21.26
CA ASN A 312 -17.40 1.01 22.09
C ASN A 312 -16.64 2.18 21.49
N HIS A 313 -17.36 3.20 21.08
CA HIS A 313 -16.79 4.37 20.43
C HIS A 313 -16.89 5.59 21.32
N ALA A 314 -15.74 6.11 21.73
CA ALA A 314 -15.65 7.24 22.64
C ALA A 314 -15.97 8.59 21.98
N LEU A 315 -16.00 8.68 20.64
CA LEU A 315 -16.08 9.96 19.91
C LEU A 315 -17.48 10.27 19.34
N GLY A 316 -18.50 9.47 19.68
CA GLY A 316 -19.91 9.73 19.35
C GLY A 316 -20.52 8.76 18.34
N PRO A 317 -21.72 9.06 17.81
CA PRO A 317 -22.39 8.18 16.85
C PRO A 317 -21.62 8.11 15.52
N VAL A 318 -21.20 6.90 15.13
CA VAL A 318 -20.55 6.61 13.84
C VAL A 318 -21.39 5.61 13.04
N ASP A 319 -21.44 5.75 11.71
CA ASP A 319 -22.03 4.73 10.86
C ASP A 319 -21.18 3.46 10.98
N ILE A 320 -21.80 2.34 11.35
CA ILE A 320 -21.06 1.08 11.52
C ILE A 320 -21.34 0.19 10.32
N TYR A 321 -20.29 -0.47 9.86
CA TYR A 321 -20.30 -1.42 8.78
C TYR A 321 -19.71 -2.73 9.28
N ALA A 322 -20.42 -3.84 9.09
CA ALA A 322 -19.89 -5.16 9.37
C ALA A 322 -19.64 -5.87 8.03
N LEU A 323 -18.37 -6.11 7.71
CA LEU A 323 -17.92 -6.92 6.59
C LEU A 323 -17.74 -8.36 7.10
N VAL A 324 -18.58 -9.27 6.65
CA VAL A 324 -18.52 -10.69 7.02
C VAL A 324 -18.08 -11.50 5.82
N LYS A 325 -16.98 -12.24 5.93
CA LYS A 325 -16.60 -13.27 4.97
C LYS A 325 -16.97 -14.63 5.55
N SER A 326 -17.65 -15.47 4.79
CA SER A 326 -17.99 -16.83 5.21
C SER A 326 -18.16 -17.75 4.00
N THR A 327 -17.87 -19.04 4.13
CA THR A 327 -18.22 -20.02 3.08
C THR A 327 -19.73 -20.29 3.00
N SER A 328 -20.51 -19.81 3.97
CA SER A 328 -21.97 -19.91 3.95
C SER A 328 -22.59 -18.98 2.89
N THR A 329 -23.73 -19.43 2.35
CA THR A 329 -24.56 -18.63 1.42
C THR A 329 -25.56 -17.72 2.14
N SER A 330 -25.73 -17.89 3.45
CA SER A 330 -26.60 -17.06 4.27
C SER A 330 -25.96 -16.75 5.60
N VAL A 331 -25.82 -15.47 5.92
CA VAL A 331 -25.38 -14.99 7.23
C VAL A 331 -26.47 -14.08 7.78
N ASN A 332 -26.93 -14.36 8.99
CA ASN A 332 -27.85 -13.50 9.70
C ASN A 332 -27.06 -12.60 10.65
N ILE A 333 -27.06 -11.31 10.31
CA ILE A 333 -26.41 -10.28 11.10
C ILE A 333 -27.48 -9.60 11.96
N ASN A 334 -27.58 -10.04 13.22
CA ASN A 334 -28.52 -9.50 14.19
C ASN A 334 -27.93 -8.27 14.90
N GLY A 335 -28.70 -7.18 14.86
CA GLY A 335 -28.50 -5.89 15.51
C GLY A 335 -29.71 -5.01 15.18
N SER A 336 -29.86 -3.85 15.82
CA SER A 336 -30.96 -2.92 15.52
C SER A 336 -30.81 -2.32 14.10
N VAL A 337 -31.09 -3.09 13.05
CA VAL A 337 -30.96 -2.66 11.66
C VAL A 337 -32.07 -3.20 10.77
N THR A 338 -32.58 -2.30 9.94
CA THR A 338 -33.11 -2.50 8.59
C THR A 338 -32.23 -3.43 7.72
N PRO A 339 -32.79 -4.10 6.69
CA PRO A 339 -32.18 -5.29 6.08
C PRO A 339 -30.77 -5.08 5.50
N PRO A 340 -29.93 -6.15 5.41
CA PRO A 340 -28.55 -6.11 4.90
C PRO A 340 -28.47 -5.47 3.50
N ILE A 341 -27.45 -4.64 3.28
CA ILE A 341 -27.39 -3.72 2.13
C ILE A 341 -26.80 -4.38 0.87
N SER A 342 -26.01 -5.46 0.98
CA SER A 342 -25.64 -6.28 -0.19
C SER A 342 -25.02 -7.62 0.23
N THR A 343 -25.09 -8.61 -0.67
CA THR A 343 -24.41 -9.91 -0.55
C THR A 343 -23.66 -10.18 -1.84
N THR A 344 -22.37 -10.49 -1.76
CA THR A 344 -21.53 -10.77 -2.93
C THR A 344 -21.03 -12.20 -2.78
N ALA A 345 -21.51 -13.10 -3.65
CA ALA A 345 -21.24 -14.53 -3.56
C ALA A 345 -20.13 -14.92 -4.55
N ALA A 346 -19.11 -15.61 -4.07
CA ALA A 346 -18.05 -16.20 -4.87
C ALA A 346 -17.96 -17.71 -4.67
N ALA A 347 -17.25 -18.40 -5.56
CA ALA A 347 -17.04 -19.85 -5.48
C ALA A 347 -16.29 -20.30 -4.20
N THR A 348 -15.54 -19.40 -3.56
CA THR A 348 -14.73 -19.66 -2.35
C THR A 348 -15.30 -19.08 -1.07
N GLY A 349 -16.40 -18.33 -1.14
CA GLY A 349 -17.06 -17.69 0.00
C GLY A 349 -17.96 -16.52 -0.39
N THR A 350 -18.82 -16.11 0.51
CA THR A 350 -19.71 -14.96 0.37
C THR A 350 -19.21 -13.84 1.29
N THR A 351 -19.12 -12.63 0.74
CA THR A 351 -18.88 -11.42 1.53
C THR A 351 -20.20 -10.69 1.74
N PHE A 352 -20.53 -10.40 2.98
CA PHE A 352 -21.74 -9.69 3.40
C PHE A 352 -21.35 -8.33 3.96
N LEU A 353 -22.08 -7.28 3.60
CA LEU A 353 -21.95 -5.98 4.24
C LEU A 353 -23.29 -5.57 4.89
N ALA A 354 -23.27 -5.35 6.20
CA ALA A 354 -24.37 -4.73 6.93
C ALA A 354 -23.98 -3.34 7.39
N GLN A 355 -24.80 -2.34 7.08
CA GLN A 355 -24.66 -0.99 7.62
C GLN A 355 -25.65 -0.81 8.77
N PHE A 356 -25.19 -0.34 9.92
CA PHE A 356 -26.00 -0.10 11.11
C PHE A 356 -26.24 1.40 11.27
N PRO A 357 -27.38 1.81 11.86
CA PRO A 357 -27.58 3.20 12.23
C PRO A 357 -26.50 3.63 13.25
N PRO A 358 -26.17 4.93 13.31
CA PRO A 358 -25.14 5.39 14.21
C PRO A 358 -25.45 5.11 15.67
N VAL A 359 -24.56 4.37 16.36
CA VAL A 359 -24.68 4.04 17.78
C VAL A 359 -23.32 4.19 18.48
N PRO A 360 -23.27 4.67 19.73
CA PRO A 360 -22.01 4.88 20.46
C PRO A 360 -21.36 3.56 20.93
N GLN A 361 -22.16 2.52 21.15
CA GLN A 361 -21.70 1.20 21.53
C GLN A 361 -22.73 0.16 21.06
N GLY A 362 -22.27 -1.06 20.80
CA GLY A 362 -23.16 -2.13 20.37
C GLY A 362 -22.49 -3.48 20.33
N THR A 363 -23.30 -4.50 20.05
CA THR A 363 -22.83 -5.85 19.75
C THR A 363 -23.44 -6.26 18.43
N ILE A 364 -22.59 -6.67 17.50
CA ILE A 364 -23.01 -7.27 16.24
C ILE A 364 -22.94 -8.78 16.42
N GLN A 365 -24.08 -9.44 16.23
CA GLN A 365 -24.19 -10.89 16.31
C GLN A 365 -24.30 -11.45 14.90
N VAL A 366 -23.27 -12.16 14.46
CA VAL A 366 -23.26 -12.85 13.17
C VAL A 366 -23.58 -14.31 13.42
N THR A 367 -24.68 -14.80 12.86
CA THR A 367 -25.17 -16.17 13.04
C THR A 367 -25.33 -16.85 11.69
N GLY A 368 -25.20 -18.19 11.67
CA GLY A 368 -25.36 -18.98 10.45
C GLY A 368 -24.13 -18.99 9.52
N ALA A 369 -23.05 -18.33 9.89
CA ALA A 369 -21.75 -18.52 9.27
C ALA A 369 -21.18 -19.91 9.64
N THR A 370 -20.65 -20.61 8.66
CA THR A 370 -20.04 -21.94 8.76
C THR A 370 -18.72 -21.93 7.99
N GLY A 371 -17.86 -22.91 8.26
CA GLY A 371 -16.55 -23.02 7.61
C GLY A 371 -15.59 -21.92 8.07
N ALA A 372 -14.66 -21.55 7.20
CA ALA A 372 -13.77 -20.41 7.47
C ALA A 372 -14.58 -19.11 7.41
N CYS A 373 -14.41 -18.25 8.39
CA CYS A 373 -15.15 -16.99 8.46
C CYS A 373 -14.31 -15.87 9.08
N SER A 374 -14.60 -14.63 8.69
CA SER A 374 -14.10 -13.44 9.35
C SER A 374 -15.17 -12.37 9.42
N VAL A 375 -15.08 -11.53 10.44
CA VAL A 375 -15.95 -10.37 10.62
C VAL A 375 -15.10 -9.18 10.99
N GLU A 376 -15.26 -8.13 10.21
CA GLU A 376 -14.59 -6.86 10.36
C GLU A 376 -15.65 -5.79 10.59
N ILE A 377 -15.55 -5.06 11.70
CA ILE A 377 -16.44 -3.96 12.05
C ILE A 377 -15.69 -2.66 11.80
N LEU A 378 -16.25 -1.85 10.91
CA LEU A 378 -15.73 -0.55 10.52
C LEU A 378 -16.68 0.54 11.00
N GLY A 379 -16.16 1.56 11.64
CA GLY A 379 -16.85 2.78 12.03
C GLY A 379 -16.47 3.90 11.09
N ILE A 380 -17.45 4.65 10.60
CA ILE A 380 -17.24 5.79 9.71
C ILE A 380 -17.93 6.99 10.32
N LYS A 381 -17.13 8.01 10.66
CA LYS A 381 -17.67 9.30 11.09
C LYS A 381 -18.13 10.09 9.86
N ARG A 382 -19.44 10.16 9.62
CA ARG A 382 -20.04 11.07 8.62
C ARG A 382 -20.29 12.44 9.26
N ASP A 383 -19.24 13.22 9.50
CA ASP A 383 -19.46 14.66 9.56
C ASP A 383 -19.01 15.29 8.23
N PRO A 384 -19.94 15.63 7.32
CA PRO A 384 -19.61 16.25 6.04
C PRO A 384 -19.11 17.70 6.17
N LEU A 385 -19.13 18.28 7.37
CA LEU A 385 -18.73 19.66 7.66
C LEU A 385 -17.50 19.75 8.57
N GLU A 386 -17.05 18.66 9.19
CA GLU A 386 -15.77 18.66 9.89
C GLU A 386 -14.62 18.68 8.88
N THR A 387 -13.71 19.64 9.07
CA THR A 387 -12.49 19.81 8.28
C THR A 387 -11.35 18.88 8.73
N GLU A 388 -11.60 18.02 9.71
CA GLU A 388 -10.60 17.13 10.29
C GLU A 388 -11.08 15.68 10.21
N TYR A 389 -10.29 14.86 9.54
CA TYR A 389 -10.50 13.41 9.43
C TYR A 389 -9.91 12.73 10.68
N LEU A 390 -10.77 12.02 11.41
CA LEU A 390 -10.38 11.24 12.59
C LEU A 390 -10.49 9.76 12.22
N GLY A 391 -9.39 9.12 11.80
CA GLY A 391 -9.31 7.65 11.73
C GLY A 391 -8.80 7.08 13.06
N ILE A 392 -9.02 5.80 13.36
CA ILE A 392 -8.36 5.12 14.50
C ILE A 392 -7.13 4.40 13.95
N LYS A 393 -5.98 4.50 14.65
CA LYS A 393 -4.82 3.65 14.37
C LYS A 393 -5.11 2.24 14.89
N ALA A 394 -5.50 1.33 14.00
CA ALA A 394 -5.55 -0.07 14.34
C ALA A 394 -4.18 -0.70 14.04
N TYR A 395 -3.39 -0.92 15.10
CA TYR A 395 -2.25 -1.82 14.98
C TYR A 395 -2.77 -3.24 15.18
N VAL A 396 -2.66 -4.05 14.14
CA VAL A 396 -2.84 -5.49 14.26
C VAL A 396 -1.63 -6.04 15.02
N SER A 397 -1.77 -6.33 16.31
CA SER A 397 -0.81 -7.20 16.99
C SER A 397 -1.26 -8.65 16.79
N PHE A 398 -0.51 -9.44 16.03
CA PHE A 398 -0.66 -10.88 16.03
C PHE A 398 -0.11 -11.40 17.35
N THR A 399 -0.97 -11.85 18.25
CA THR A 399 -0.52 -12.74 19.33
C THR A 399 -0.66 -14.16 18.82
N ASP A 400 0.46 -14.83 18.56
CA ASP A 400 0.49 -16.28 18.42
C ASP A 400 0.11 -16.87 19.79
N SER A 401 -1.19 -17.06 20.01
CA SER A 401 -1.68 -17.79 21.17
C SER A 401 -1.43 -19.27 20.90
N ILE A 402 -0.48 -19.85 21.64
CA ILE A 402 -0.08 -21.28 21.55
C ILE A 402 -1.25 -22.23 21.90
N ASP A 403 -2.33 -21.73 22.52
CA ASP A 403 -3.42 -22.57 23.04
C ASP A 403 -4.82 -22.27 22.46
N SER A 404 -4.93 -21.45 21.42
CA SER A 404 -6.17 -21.31 20.65
C SER A 404 -5.89 -20.73 19.27
N ASP A 405 -6.35 -21.40 18.20
CA ASP A 405 -6.33 -20.99 16.78
C ASP A 405 -7.15 -19.71 16.48
N SER A 406 -7.43 -18.90 17.50
CA SER A 406 -8.06 -17.59 17.38
C SER A 406 -7.00 -16.50 17.41
N SER A 407 -6.80 -15.82 16.28
CA SER A 407 -6.04 -14.57 16.23
C SER A 407 -6.83 -13.48 16.94
N TYR A 408 -6.43 -13.11 18.15
CA TYR A 408 -6.99 -11.96 18.85
C TYR A 408 -6.26 -10.68 18.40
N PHE A 409 -7.04 -9.70 17.94
CA PHE A 409 -6.53 -8.38 17.60
C PHE A 409 -6.67 -7.51 18.84
N ALA A 410 -5.55 -7.19 19.51
CA ALA A 410 -5.56 -6.23 20.60
C ALA A 410 -5.56 -4.80 20.03
N MET A 411 -6.75 -4.23 19.82
CA MET A 411 -6.88 -2.80 19.52
C MET A 411 -6.65 -2.02 20.81
N LYS A 412 -5.56 -1.26 20.87
CA LYS A 412 -5.29 -0.36 21.98
C LYS A 412 -5.81 1.01 21.59
N SER A 413 -6.98 1.38 22.13
CA SER A 413 -7.56 2.72 22.03
C SER A 413 -6.76 3.75 22.80
#